data_AF-A0A8T4D319-F1
#
_entry.id   AF-A0A8T4D319-F1
#
_cell.length_a   1.000
_cell.length_b   1.000
_cell.length_c   1.000
_cell.angle_alpha   90.00
_cell.angle_beta   90.00
_cell.angle_gamma   90.00
#
_symmetry.space_group_name_H-M   'P 1'
#
loop_
_entity.id
_entity.type
_entity.pdbx_description
1 polymer ?
#
loop_
_entity_poly.entity_id
_entity_poly.type
_entity_poly.pdbx_seq_one_letter_code
_entity_poly.pdbx_strand_id
1 'polypeptide(L)' 'MARNICSAKKSRLAKLGRQTRWAPFWTIPKIYGANKKIHPGRHTVVKRTWKRGSTKV' A
#
# COMPACT_ATOMS: atom_id res chain seq x y z
N MET A 1 -13.58 -11.11 -6.45
CA MET A 1 -13.29 -11.91 -5.22
C MET A 1 -14.18 -13.13 -5.26
N ALA A 2 -13.68 -14.30 -4.86
CA ALA A 2 -14.57 -15.45 -4.65
C ALA A 2 -15.68 -15.05 -3.67
N ARG A 3 -16.92 -15.43 -3.98
CA ARG A 3 -18.12 -14.97 -3.25
C ARG A 3 -18.06 -15.41 -1.78
N ASN A 4 -17.55 -16.61 -1.52
CA ASN A 4 -17.44 -17.21 -0.19
C ASN A 4 -15.96 -17.35 0.21
N ILE A 5 -15.51 -16.53 1.16
CA ILE A 5 -14.17 -16.60 1.75
C ILE A 5 -14.24 -16.47 3.27
N CYS A 6 -13.36 -17.18 3.99
CA CYS A 6 -13.27 -17.06 5.43
C CYS A 6 -12.89 -15.62 5.86
N SER A 7 -13.34 -15.21 7.04
CA SER A 7 -13.07 -13.87 7.60
C SER A 7 -11.57 -13.55 7.67
N ALA A 8 -10.74 -14.51 8.08
CA ALA A 8 -9.28 -14.36 8.13
C ALA A 8 -8.69 -14.01 6.75
N LYS A 9 -9.12 -14.71 5.70
CA LYS A 9 -8.67 -14.45 4.32
C LYS A 9 -9.14 -13.08 3.84
N LYS A 10 -10.38 -12.71 4.16
CA LYS A 10 -10.95 -11.38 3.84
C LYS A 10 -10.13 -10.25 4.48
N SER A 11 -9.77 -10.38 5.76
CA SER A 11 -8.96 -9.38 6.47
C SER A 11 -7.55 -9.23 5.90
N ARG A 12 -6.89 -10.34 5.55
CA ARG A 12 -5.57 -10.32 4.87
C ARG A 12 -5.67 -9.63 3.51
N LEU A 13 -6.67 -9.98 2.70
CA LEU A 13 -6.90 -9.34 1.40
C LEU A 13 -7.20 -7.84 1.52
N ALA A 14 -7.96 -7.42 2.54
CA ALA A 14 -8.23 -6.01 2.81
C ALA A 14 -6.94 -5.23 3.14
N LYS A 15 -6.04 -5.82 3.96
CA LYS A 15 -4.71 -5.24 4.24
C LYS A 15 -3.88 -5.09 2.96
N LEU A 16 -3.85 -6.13 2.13
CA LEU A 16 -3.13 -6.14 0.85
C LEU A 16 -3.72 -5.17 -0.19
N GLY A 17 -5.02 -4.90 -0.11
CA GLY A 17 -5.69 -3.86 -0.89
C GLY A 17 -5.18 -2.47 -0.54
N ARG A 18 -4.97 -2.16 0.75
CA ARG A 18 -4.43 -0.87 1.19
C ARG A 18 -2.99 -0.63 0.72
N GLN A 19 -2.18 -1.69 0.61
CA GLN A 19 -0.78 -1.63 0.16
C GLN A 19 -0.61 -1.34 -1.35
N THR A 20 -1.69 -1.16 -2.10
CA THR A 20 -1.63 -0.71 -3.51
C THR A 20 -1.41 0.81 -3.64
N ARG A 21 -1.76 1.56 -2.59
CA ARG A 21 -1.65 3.02 -2.54
C ARG A 21 -0.23 3.45 -2.17
N TRP A 22 0.14 4.66 -2.57
CA TRP A 22 1.39 5.27 -2.10
C TRP A 22 1.24 5.81 -0.69
N ALA A 23 2.36 6.10 -0.04
CA ALA A 23 2.34 6.93 1.15
C ALA A 23 1.62 8.27 0.84
N PRO A 24 0.88 8.83 1.80
CA PRO A 24 0.19 10.10 1.59
C PRO A 24 1.17 11.26 1.37
N PHE A 25 0.82 12.24 0.53
CA PHE A 25 1.68 13.39 0.27
C PHE A 25 2.05 14.16 1.55
N TRP A 26 1.11 14.30 2.48
CA TRP A 26 1.31 15.00 3.76
C TRP A 26 2.39 14.36 4.66
N THR A 27 2.82 13.13 4.38
CA THR A 27 3.92 12.50 5.13
C THR A 27 5.29 13.03 4.73
N ILE A 28 5.44 13.60 3.52
CA ILE A 28 6.68 14.18 3.03
C ILE A 28 7.19 15.29 3.96
N PRO A 29 6.40 16.34 4.29
CA PRO A 29 6.88 17.40 5.17
C PRO A 29 7.21 16.89 6.57
N LYS A 30 6.56 15.82 7.06
CA LYS A 30 6.84 15.24 8.39
C LYS A 30 8.17 14.50 8.45
N ILE A 31 8.56 13.81 7.36
CA ILE A 31 9.78 12.97 7.33
C ILE A 31 10.98 13.76 6.82
N TYR A 32 10.79 14.58 5.79
CA TYR A 32 11.87 15.24 5.06
C TYR A 32 11.96 16.76 5.30
N GLY A 33 11.01 17.31 6.06
CA GLY A 33 10.88 18.77 6.26
C GLY A 33 10.15 19.47 5.12
N ALA A 34 9.87 20.76 5.31
CA ALA A 34 9.14 21.59 4.38
C ALA A 34 9.91 21.82 3.06
N ASN A 35 9.17 22.15 1.99
CA ASN A 35 9.69 22.57 0.67
C ASN A 35 10.55 21.53 -0.09
N LYS A 36 10.52 20.25 0.30
CA LYS A 36 11.15 19.18 -0.48
C LYS A 36 10.24 18.67 -1.60
N LYS A 37 10.73 18.71 -2.85
CA LYS A 37 10.06 18.15 -4.03
C LYS A 37 10.29 16.63 -4.13
N ILE A 38 9.98 15.91 -3.06
CA ILE A 38 10.16 14.45 -2.98
C ILE A 38 8.82 13.78 -3.22
N HIS A 39 8.82 12.76 -4.07
CA HIS A 39 7.64 11.96 -4.34
C HIS A 39 7.40 10.92 -3.22
N PRO A 40 6.16 10.69 -2.73
CA PRO A 40 5.93 9.83 -1.56
C PRO A 40 6.27 8.35 -1.81
N GLY A 41 6.41 7.96 -3.07
CA GLY A 41 6.97 6.66 -3.45
C GLY A 41 8.38 6.40 -2.91
N ARG A 42 9.15 7.43 -2.54
CA ARG A 42 10.52 7.28 -2.00
C ARG A 42 10.57 6.61 -0.63
N HIS A 43 9.57 6.86 0.22
CA HIS A 43 9.45 6.21 1.55
C HIS A 43 8.28 5.25 1.65
N THR A 44 7.62 4.94 0.52
CA THR A 44 6.63 3.85 0.49
C THR A 44 7.38 2.52 0.52
N VAL A 45 7.44 1.86 1.69
CA VAL A 45 8.19 0.59 1.86
C VAL A 45 7.57 -0.54 1.06
N VAL A 46 6.24 -0.67 1.08
CA VAL A 46 5.52 -1.74 0.39
C VAL A 46 4.51 -1.11 -0.57
N LYS A 47 4.72 -1.33 -1.87
CA LYS A 47 3.80 -0.94 -2.93
C LYS A 47 3.50 -2.17 -3.80
N ARG A 48 2.25 -2.61 -3.77
CA ARG A 48 1.82 -3.82 -4.45
C ARG A 48 1.16 -3.52 -5.79
N THR A 49 1.46 -4.34 -6.79
CA THR A 49 0.84 -4.31 -8.13
C THR A 49 0.43 -5.71 -8.53
N TRP A 50 -0.83 -5.90 -8.96
CA TRP A 50 -1.35 -7.21 -9.38
C TRP A 50 -0.58 -7.84 -10.55
N LYS A 51 -0.05 -7.02 -11.45
CA LYS A 51 0.71 -7.48 -12.63
C LYS A 51 2.10 -8.02 -12.29
N ARG A 52 2.72 -7.59 -11.19
CA ARG A 52 4.12 -7.94 -10.88
C ARG A 52 4.27 -9.23 -10.08
N GLY A 53 3.25 -9.64 -9.32
CA GLY A 53 3.33 -10.82 -8.49
C GLY A 53 1.97 -11.25 -7.94
N SER A 54 1.79 -12.56 -7.83
CA SER A 54 0.58 -13.16 -7.27
C SER A 54 0.57 -13.05 -5.74
N THR A 55 -0.64 -12.88 -5.20
CA THR A 55 -0.84 -12.76 -3.76
C THR A 55 -0.96 -14.14 -3.13
N LYS A 56 -0.06 -14.50 -2.21
CA LYS A 56 -0.15 -15.74 -1.43
C LYS A 56 -0.98 -15.49 -0.15
N VAL A 57 -2.26 -15.87 -0.15
CA VAL A 57 -3.21 -15.65 0.98
C VAL A 57 -4.09 -16.85 1.29
#